data_AF-A0A174HAT3-F1
#
_entry.id   AF-A0A174HAT3-F1
#
_cell.length_a   1.000
_cell.length_b   1.000
_cell.length_c   1.000
_cell.angle_alpha   90.00
_cell.angle_beta   90.00
_cell.angle_gamma   90.00
#
_symmetry.space_group_name_H-M   'P 1'
#
loop_
_entity.id
_entity.type
_entity.pdbx_description
1 polymer ?
#
loop_
_entity_poly.entity_id
_entity_poly.type
_entity_poly.pdbx_seq_one_letter_code
_entity_poly.pdbx_strand_id
1 'polypeptide(L)'
;MPHLQKLRGTENVNGKNIYSDKSVARKITLKSPTVKGDYSYGSVYGPYLDTAHLAQVRSVVQSFKLNYIRKGMSDYDKVLTAFNYLRSNCRYAYRGWQYNYANTAWGALVYGEAQCSGYARAMKALCDASGVDCRYVHANAKASNPSHQWNQVKVGGKWYILDAQSNGFLLGTNTWIKQAGMSWDTKGLPTCSKTDYKR
;
A
#
# COMPACT_ATOMS: atom_id res chain seq x y z
N MET A 1 0.03 22.51 8.94
CA MET A 1 -1.44 22.67 9.10
C MET A 1 -2.01 21.38 9.69
N PRO A 2 -2.95 21.43 10.66
CA PRO A 2 -3.58 20.23 11.19
C PRO A 2 -4.43 19.53 10.10
N HIS A 3 -4.19 18.24 9.88
CA HIS A 3 -4.94 17.43 8.93
C HIS A 3 -6.26 16.94 9.56
N LEU A 4 -7.38 17.23 8.90
CA LEU A 4 -8.66 16.58 9.20
C LEU A 4 -8.59 15.15 8.67
N GLN A 5 -8.68 14.17 9.57
CA GLN A 5 -8.84 12.78 9.19
C GLN A 5 -10.25 12.30 9.49
N LYS A 6 -10.77 11.53 8.54
CA LYS A 6 -11.98 10.74 8.69
C LYS A 6 -11.61 9.44 9.42
N LEU A 7 -11.69 9.44 10.75
CA LEU A 7 -11.58 8.22 11.54
C LEU A 7 -12.94 7.53 11.58
N ARG A 8 -13.02 6.26 11.19
CA ARG A 8 -14.24 5.46 11.39
C ARG A 8 -14.60 5.51 12.88
N GLY A 9 -15.81 5.97 13.20
CA GLY A 9 -16.32 5.95 14.57
C GLY A 9 -16.41 4.51 15.05
N THR A 10 -15.89 4.26 16.24
CA THR A 10 -16.10 3.00 16.96
C THR A 10 -17.06 3.25 18.11
N GLU A 11 -18.19 2.56 18.11
CA GLU A 11 -19.10 2.51 19.26
C GLU A 11 -19.07 1.10 19.84
N ASN A 12 -18.98 1.01 21.17
CA ASN A 12 -19.07 -0.25 21.88
C ASN A 12 -20.53 -0.45 22.30
N VAL A 13 -21.20 -1.42 21.67
CA VAL A 13 -22.57 -1.80 22.00
C VAL A 13 -22.53 -3.24 22.50
N ASN A 14 -22.91 -3.46 23.77
CA ASN A 14 -22.97 -4.78 24.40
C ASN A 14 -21.66 -5.60 24.30
N GLY A 15 -20.50 -4.94 24.46
CA GLY A 15 -19.19 -5.61 24.46
C GLY A 15 -18.65 -5.96 23.06
N LYS A 16 -19.32 -5.53 21.98
CA LYS A 16 -18.84 -5.65 20.60
C LYS A 16 -18.58 -4.27 20.00
N ASN A 17 -17.40 -4.12 19.39
CA ASN A 17 -17.05 -2.90 18.66
C ASN A 17 -17.74 -2.90 17.30
N ILE A 18 -18.64 -1.93 17.08
CA ILE A 18 -19.31 -1.70 15.80
C ILE A 18 -18.62 -0.54 15.09
N TYR A 19 -18.30 -0.72 13.81
CA TYR A 19 -17.63 0.28 12.98
C TYR A 19 -18.67 0.96 12.08
N SER A 20 -18.82 2.28 12.18
CA SER A 20 -19.77 3.04 11.35
C SER A 20 -19.14 3.51 10.03
N ASP A 21 -19.92 3.53 8.94
CA ASP A 21 -19.51 4.06 7.62
C ASP A 21 -19.42 5.60 7.57
N LYS A 22 -19.93 6.30 8.60
CA LYS A 22 -19.93 7.76 8.67
C LYS A 22 -19.01 8.26 9.79
N SER A 23 -17.76 8.56 9.44
CA SER A 23 -16.79 9.20 10.35
C SER A 23 -17.09 10.69 10.57
N VAL A 24 -17.11 11.14 11.83
CA VAL A 24 -16.97 12.57 12.15
C VAL A 24 -15.51 12.98 11.93
N ALA A 25 -15.26 13.99 11.11
CA ALA A 25 -13.91 14.51 10.91
C ALA A 25 -13.43 15.18 12.21
N ARG A 26 -12.50 14.53 12.93
CA ARG A 26 -11.91 15.11 14.14
C ARG A 26 -10.57 15.77 13.80
N LYS A 27 -10.38 16.98 14.31
CA LYS A 27 -9.11 17.72 14.24
C LYS A 27 -8.16 17.09 15.27
N ILE A 28 -7.36 16.11 14.84
CA ILE A 28 -6.33 15.52 15.69
C ILE A 28 -5.04 16.28 15.44
N THR A 29 -4.57 16.99 16.47
CA THR A 29 -3.19 17.48 16.51
C THR A 29 -2.30 16.27 16.79
N LEU A 30 -1.96 15.52 15.74
CA LEU A 30 -0.97 14.46 15.85
C LEU A 30 0.38 15.11 16.17
N LYS A 31 1.05 14.65 17.23
CA LYS A 31 2.50 14.83 17.38
C LYS A 31 3.16 14.43 16.04
N SER A 32 4.26 15.09 15.67
CA SER A 32 4.98 14.84 14.42
C SER A 32 5.03 13.34 14.11
N PRO A 33 4.53 12.88 12.94
CA PRO A 33 4.44 11.45 12.64
C PRO A 33 5.79 10.76 12.82
N THR A 34 5.80 9.62 13.53
CA THR A 34 7.02 8.84 13.82
C THR A 34 7.10 7.54 13.02
N VAL A 35 6.13 7.32 12.12
CA VAL A 35 6.07 6.13 11.29
C VAL A 35 7.32 5.94 10.42
N LYS A 36 7.77 4.68 10.33
CA LYS A 36 8.89 4.25 9.49
C LYS A 36 8.58 4.50 8.01
N GLY A 37 9.61 4.84 7.26
CA GLY A 37 9.53 5.07 5.81
C GLY A 37 10.39 6.25 5.39
N ASP A 38 10.70 6.32 4.10
CA ASP A 38 11.43 7.45 3.52
C ASP A 38 10.45 8.48 2.92
N TYR A 39 10.26 9.56 3.66
CA TYR A 39 9.37 10.67 3.30
C TYR A 39 10.15 11.90 2.83
N SER A 40 11.30 11.71 2.17
CA SER A 40 12.03 12.77 1.47
C SER A 40 11.67 12.85 -0.01
N TYR A 41 11.97 14.00 -0.63
CA TYR A 41 11.92 14.15 -2.08
C TYR A 41 12.75 13.06 -2.77
N GLY A 42 12.30 12.57 -3.92
CA GLY A 42 12.96 11.48 -4.65
C GLY A 42 12.65 10.07 -4.13
N SER A 43 11.91 9.91 -3.03
CA SER A 43 11.65 8.59 -2.46
C SER A 43 10.72 7.73 -3.31
N VAL A 44 10.70 6.43 -3.02
CA VAL A 44 9.83 5.47 -3.70
C VAL A 44 8.34 5.77 -3.50
N TYR A 45 7.93 6.56 -2.50
CA TYR A 45 6.51 6.87 -2.31
C TYR A 45 5.97 7.84 -3.37
N GLY A 46 6.84 8.63 -3.97
CA GLY A 46 6.49 9.55 -5.03
C GLY A 46 7.71 10.37 -5.39
N PRO A 47 8.43 10.02 -6.47
CA PRO A 47 9.78 10.54 -6.72
C PRO A 47 9.81 12.04 -6.99
N TYR A 48 8.67 12.63 -7.32
CA TYR A 48 8.52 14.05 -7.61
C TYR A 48 7.55 14.74 -6.62
N LEU A 49 7.11 14.06 -5.56
CA LEU A 49 6.28 14.69 -4.54
C LEU A 49 7.09 15.66 -3.69
N ASP A 50 6.53 16.85 -3.47
CA ASP A 50 7.11 17.83 -2.54
C ASP A 50 6.93 17.39 -1.07
N THR A 51 7.56 18.14 -0.17
CA THR A 51 7.51 17.90 1.27
C THR A 51 6.08 17.95 1.84
N ALA A 52 5.21 18.81 1.28
CA ALA A 52 3.84 18.94 1.76
C ALA A 52 3.05 17.66 1.45
N HIS A 53 3.08 17.19 0.20
CA HIS A 53 2.42 15.94 -0.22
C HIS A 53 2.97 14.73 0.54
N LEU A 54 4.29 14.62 0.70
CA LEU A 54 4.91 13.54 1.48
C LEU A 54 4.49 13.56 2.95
N ALA A 55 4.32 14.75 3.55
CA ALA A 55 3.79 14.87 4.90
C ALA A 55 2.33 14.39 5.00
N GLN A 56 1.50 14.62 3.97
CA GLN A 56 0.13 14.10 3.93
C GLN A 56 0.13 12.56 3.83
N VAL A 57 0.97 11.98 2.97
CA VAL A 57 1.15 10.52 2.88
C VAL A 57 1.56 9.97 4.25
N ARG A 58 2.57 10.58 4.89
CA ARG A 58 3.04 10.17 6.22
C ARG A 58 1.94 10.20 7.27
N SER A 59 1.09 11.22 7.24
CA SER A 59 -0.05 11.37 8.15
C SER A 59 -1.09 10.25 7.98
N VAL A 60 -1.47 9.94 6.73
CA VAL A 60 -2.41 8.83 6.45
C VAL A 60 -1.80 7.50 6.86
N VAL A 61 -0.54 7.23 6.53
CA VAL A 61 0.15 5.98 6.85
C VAL A 61 0.33 5.80 8.37
N GLN A 62 0.67 6.86 9.10
CA GLN A 62 0.70 6.86 10.57
C GLN A 62 -0.64 6.47 11.16
N SER A 63 -1.73 6.93 10.55
CA SER A 63 -3.08 6.72 11.06
C SER A 63 -3.60 5.35 10.71
N PHE A 64 -3.24 4.84 9.53
CA PHE A 64 -3.40 3.42 9.21
C PHE A 64 -2.71 2.55 10.26
N LYS A 65 -1.45 2.82 10.57
CA LYS A 65 -0.69 2.05 11.56
C LYS A 65 -1.36 2.05 12.93
N LEU A 66 -1.77 3.22 13.44
CA LEU A 66 -2.38 3.35 14.77
C LEU A 66 -3.73 2.66 14.88
N ASN A 67 -4.54 2.69 13.82
CA ASN A 67 -5.90 2.16 13.87
C ASN A 67 -6.00 0.67 13.51
N TYR A 68 -5.09 0.16 12.67
CA TYR A 68 -5.24 -1.17 12.07
C TYR A 68 -4.11 -2.14 12.41
N ILE A 69 -2.92 -1.66 12.82
CA ILE A 69 -1.77 -2.53 13.09
C ILE A 69 -1.55 -2.68 14.59
N ARG A 70 -1.74 -3.91 15.09
CA ARG A 70 -1.61 -4.28 16.50
C ARG A 70 -0.34 -5.06 16.77
N LYS A 71 0.16 -4.97 18.01
CA LYS A 71 1.26 -5.82 18.49
C LYS A 71 0.84 -7.30 18.36
N GLY A 72 1.75 -8.14 17.88
CA GLY A 72 1.51 -9.59 17.73
C GLY A 72 0.84 -10.03 16.42
N MET A 73 0.44 -9.11 15.54
CA MET A 73 -0.04 -9.49 14.22
C MET A 73 1.05 -10.21 13.41
N SER A 74 0.66 -11.28 12.72
CA SER A 74 1.52 -11.97 11.76
C SER A 74 1.85 -11.08 10.57
N ASP A 75 2.89 -11.41 9.82
CA ASP A 75 3.19 -10.72 8.54
C ASP A 75 2.01 -10.84 7.57
N TYR A 76 1.37 -12.01 7.52
CA TYR A 76 0.18 -12.23 6.72
C TYR A 76 -0.94 -11.25 7.07
N ASP A 77 -1.29 -11.14 8.36
CA ASP A 77 -2.39 -10.28 8.80
C ASP A 77 -2.09 -8.80 8.52
N LYS A 78 -0.83 -8.38 8.72
CA LYS A 78 -0.41 -7.00 8.40
C LYS A 78 -0.53 -6.70 6.91
N VAL A 79 -0.06 -7.61 6.06
CA VAL A 79 -0.12 -7.46 4.60
C VAL A 79 -1.57 -7.48 4.11
N LEU A 80 -2.40 -8.40 4.60
CA LEU A 80 -3.82 -8.48 4.27
C LEU A 80 -4.55 -7.19 4.70
N THR A 81 -4.26 -6.68 5.90
CA THR A 81 -4.84 -5.44 6.42
C THR A 81 -4.48 -4.25 5.54
N ALA A 82 -3.21 -4.11 5.14
CA ALA A 82 -2.76 -3.05 4.24
C ALA A 82 -3.38 -3.17 2.83
N PHE A 83 -3.43 -4.39 2.29
CA PHE A 83 -4.02 -4.67 0.98
C PHE A 83 -5.51 -4.31 0.94
N ASN A 84 -6.28 -4.76 1.93
CA ASN A 84 -7.71 -4.46 2.03
C ASN A 84 -7.96 -2.97 2.27
N TYR A 85 -7.19 -2.34 3.17
CA TYR A 85 -7.29 -0.90 3.41
C TYR A 85 -7.08 -0.12 2.12
N LEU A 86 -6.03 -0.41 1.35
CA LEU A 86 -5.74 0.29 0.12
C LEU A 86 -6.85 0.09 -0.92
N ARG A 87 -7.31 -1.14 -1.14
CA ARG A 87 -8.39 -1.45 -2.09
C ARG A 87 -9.74 -0.83 -1.71
N SER A 88 -10.02 -0.67 -0.43
CA SER A 88 -11.27 -0.03 0.02
C SER A 88 -11.24 1.50 -0.02
N ASN A 89 -10.06 2.12 -0.10
CA ASN A 89 -9.90 3.58 -0.03
C ASN A 89 -9.37 4.22 -1.33
N CYS A 90 -8.92 3.40 -2.29
CA CYS A 90 -8.41 3.87 -3.57
C CYS A 90 -9.20 3.24 -4.72
N ARG A 91 -9.69 4.08 -5.63
CA ARG A 91 -10.29 3.66 -6.91
C ARG A 91 -9.30 3.72 -8.06
N TYR A 92 -9.62 3.03 -9.15
CA TYR A 92 -8.82 3.07 -10.37
C TYR A 92 -8.92 4.44 -11.06
N ALA A 93 -7.78 5.00 -11.48
CA ALA A 93 -7.73 6.27 -12.18
C ALA A 93 -8.00 6.13 -13.68
N TYR A 94 -9.27 6.17 -14.06
CA TYR A 94 -9.71 6.05 -15.46
C TYR A 94 -9.19 7.15 -16.38
N ARG A 95 -8.96 8.36 -15.84
CA ARG A 95 -8.46 9.49 -16.63
C ARG A 95 -6.99 9.34 -17.04
N GLY A 96 -6.24 8.44 -16.39
CA GLY A 96 -4.82 8.22 -16.65
C GLY A 96 -3.93 8.62 -15.48
N TRP A 97 -2.69 8.12 -15.51
CA TRP A 97 -1.72 8.24 -14.41
C TRP A 97 -1.18 9.67 -14.23
N GLN A 98 -1.25 10.50 -15.27
CA GLN A 98 -0.75 11.87 -15.30
C GLN A 98 -1.64 12.86 -14.52
N TYR A 99 -2.85 12.45 -14.16
CA TYR A 99 -3.78 13.29 -13.40
C TYR A 99 -3.76 12.94 -11.92
N ASN A 100 -4.02 13.94 -11.07
CA ASN A 100 -4.24 13.76 -9.63
C ASN A 100 -3.15 12.98 -8.89
N TYR A 101 -1.90 13.04 -9.38
CA TYR A 101 -0.76 12.29 -8.83
C TYR A 101 -0.99 10.76 -8.79
N ALA A 102 -1.79 10.22 -9.71
CA ALA A 102 -2.23 8.83 -9.72
C ALA A 102 -1.10 7.79 -9.82
N ASN A 103 0.12 8.18 -10.18
CA ASN A 103 1.32 7.33 -10.15
C ASN A 103 2.13 7.42 -8.82
N THR A 104 1.56 7.99 -7.76
CA THR A 104 2.21 8.18 -6.45
C THR A 104 1.40 7.57 -5.29
N ALA A 105 2.05 7.37 -4.15
CA ALA A 105 1.36 6.98 -2.91
C ALA A 105 0.35 8.06 -2.46
N TRP A 106 0.57 9.33 -2.81
CA TRP A 106 -0.37 10.41 -2.49
C TRP A 106 -1.68 10.26 -3.26
N GLY A 107 -1.61 9.96 -4.56
CA GLY A 107 -2.78 9.67 -5.38
C GLY A 107 -3.63 8.56 -4.76
N ALA A 108 -2.98 7.49 -4.31
CA ALA A 108 -3.70 6.35 -3.76
C ALA A 108 -4.20 6.53 -2.31
N LEU A 109 -3.41 7.14 -1.42
CA LEU A 109 -3.72 7.21 0.02
C LEU A 109 -4.42 8.50 0.44
N VAL A 110 -4.19 9.61 -0.26
CA VAL A 110 -4.71 10.93 0.12
C VAL A 110 -5.83 11.35 -0.83
N TYR A 111 -5.59 11.27 -2.14
CA TYR A 111 -6.61 11.61 -3.13
C TYR A 111 -7.65 10.50 -3.31
N GLY A 112 -7.24 9.23 -3.17
CA GLY A 112 -8.11 8.06 -3.26
C GLY A 112 -8.33 7.57 -4.70
N GLU A 113 -7.46 7.94 -5.64
CA GLU A 113 -7.51 7.48 -7.03
C GLU A 113 -6.10 7.32 -7.60
N ALA A 114 -5.80 6.14 -8.15
CA ALA A 114 -4.46 5.82 -8.62
C ALA A 114 -4.43 4.80 -9.77
N GLN A 115 -3.27 4.76 -10.43
CA GLN A 115 -2.85 3.71 -11.34
C GLN A 115 -1.86 2.76 -10.64
N CYS A 116 -1.35 1.76 -11.36
CA CYS A 116 -0.62 0.63 -10.78
C CYS A 116 0.58 1.07 -9.94
N SER A 117 1.36 2.02 -10.42
CA SER A 117 2.44 2.65 -9.65
C SER A 117 1.96 3.31 -8.37
N GLY A 118 0.84 4.04 -8.37
CA GLY A 118 0.31 4.66 -7.16
C GLY A 118 -0.12 3.62 -6.12
N TYR A 119 -0.82 2.56 -6.54
CA TYR A 119 -1.15 1.42 -5.67
C TYR A 119 0.12 0.77 -5.11
N ALA A 120 1.11 0.48 -5.95
CA ALA A 120 2.33 -0.21 -5.53
C ALA A 120 3.18 0.64 -4.56
N ARG A 121 3.24 1.96 -4.77
CA ARG A 121 3.94 2.89 -3.87
C ARG A 121 3.21 3.06 -2.54
N ALA A 122 1.88 3.11 -2.56
CA ALA A 122 1.08 3.16 -1.34
C ALA A 122 1.23 1.88 -0.51
N MET A 123 1.15 0.71 -1.14
CA MET A 123 1.36 -0.56 -0.45
C MET A 123 2.76 -0.64 0.17
N LYS A 124 3.79 -0.16 -0.52
CA LYS A 124 5.15 -0.04 0.04
C LYS A 124 5.18 0.81 1.32
N ALA A 125 4.53 1.98 1.30
CA ALA A 125 4.45 2.86 2.48
C ALA A 125 3.71 2.20 3.66
N LEU A 126 2.57 1.53 3.39
CA LEU A 126 1.80 0.82 4.41
C LEU A 126 2.57 -0.38 5.00
N CYS A 127 3.28 -1.15 4.17
CA CYS A 127 4.14 -2.24 4.62
C CYS A 127 5.32 -1.75 5.47
N ASP A 128 6.02 -0.70 5.03
CA ASP A 128 7.14 -0.12 5.76
C ASP A 128 6.73 0.34 7.17
N ALA A 129 5.56 1.00 7.26
CA ALA A 129 4.97 1.42 8.53
C ALA A 129 4.64 0.25 9.46
N SER A 130 4.20 -0.86 8.88
CA SER A 130 3.80 -2.10 9.56
C SER A 130 4.99 -2.99 9.92
N GLY A 131 6.20 -2.64 9.47
CA GLY A 131 7.41 -3.43 9.67
C GLY A 131 7.46 -4.70 8.81
N VAL A 132 6.75 -4.73 7.68
CA VAL A 132 6.81 -5.83 6.72
C VAL A 132 7.73 -5.42 5.57
N ASP A 133 8.68 -6.30 5.23
CA ASP A 133 9.54 -6.10 4.07
C ASP A 133 8.73 -6.11 2.77
N CYS A 134 8.85 -5.02 2.02
CA CYS A 134 8.16 -4.82 0.75
C CYS A 134 9.13 -4.18 -0.26
N ARG A 135 9.00 -4.54 -1.54
CA ARG A 135 9.77 -3.99 -2.66
C ARG A 135 8.80 -3.51 -3.73
N TYR A 136 9.10 -2.35 -4.31
CA TYR A 136 8.41 -1.84 -5.50
C TYR A 136 9.05 -2.47 -6.73
N VAL A 137 8.24 -3.03 -7.63
CA VAL A 137 8.72 -3.76 -8.81
C VAL A 137 8.08 -3.16 -10.05
N HIS A 138 8.89 -3.04 -11.11
CA HIS A 138 8.46 -2.62 -12.43
C HIS A 138 8.60 -3.79 -13.40
N ALA A 139 7.63 -3.97 -14.28
CA ALA A 139 7.74 -4.90 -15.40
C ALA A 139 8.96 -4.56 -16.28
N ASN A 140 9.51 -5.58 -16.94
CA ASN A 140 10.47 -5.37 -18.03
C ASN A 140 9.76 -5.41 -19.39
N ALA A 141 10.52 -5.16 -20.46
CA ALA A 141 10.01 -5.15 -21.83
C ALA A 141 9.41 -6.48 -22.33
N LYS A 142 9.63 -7.60 -21.61
CA LYS A 142 9.12 -8.92 -21.98
C LYS A 142 7.76 -9.24 -21.34
N ALA A 143 7.26 -8.39 -20.45
CA ALA A 143 5.95 -8.57 -19.83
C ALA A 143 4.83 -8.25 -20.82
N SER A 144 3.66 -8.87 -20.66
CA SER A 144 2.44 -8.54 -21.41
C SER A 144 1.99 -7.08 -21.22
N ASN A 145 2.35 -6.47 -20.09
CA ASN A 145 2.22 -5.03 -19.82
C ASN A 145 3.55 -4.49 -19.25
N PRO A 146 4.46 -3.98 -20.12
CA PRO A 146 5.76 -3.46 -19.70
C PRO A 146 5.70 -2.23 -18.79
N SER A 147 4.56 -1.53 -18.74
CA SER A 147 4.35 -0.35 -17.90
C SER A 147 3.78 -0.69 -16.53
N HIS A 148 3.56 -1.97 -16.22
CA HIS A 148 2.92 -2.37 -14.97
C HIS A 148 3.88 -2.33 -13.78
N GLN A 149 3.38 -1.96 -12.61
CA GLN A 149 4.13 -1.99 -11.36
C GLN A 149 3.32 -2.61 -10.23
N TRP A 150 4.01 -3.33 -9.36
CA TRP A 150 3.43 -4.09 -8.24
C TRP A 150 4.43 -4.18 -7.09
N ASN A 151 4.13 -5.03 -6.10
CA ASN A 151 5.01 -5.27 -4.97
C ASN A 151 5.47 -6.72 -4.84
N GLN A 152 6.66 -6.90 -4.27
CA GLN A 152 7.03 -8.15 -3.63
C GLN A 152 7.01 -7.94 -2.12
N VAL A 153 6.36 -8.81 -1.38
CA VAL A 153 6.19 -8.73 0.08
C VAL A 153 6.71 -9.99 0.75
N LYS A 154 7.37 -9.85 1.89
CA LYS A 154 7.88 -10.98 2.68
C LYS A 154 6.83 -11.40 3.72
N VAL A 155 6.37 -12.63 3.63
CA VAL A 155 5.39 -13.23 4.56
C VAL A 155 5.89 -14.60 4.97
N GLY A 156 5.99 -14.85 6.28
CA GLY A 156 6.45 -16.16 6.79
C GLY A 156 7.86 -16.53 6.30
N GLY A 157 8.74 -15.54 6.18
CA GLY A 157 10.12 -15.73 5.72
C GLY A 157 10.31 -15.84 4.19
N LYS A 158 9.23 -15.99 3.41
CA LYS A 158 9.28 -16.13 1.95
C LYS A 158 8.72 -14.88 1.26
N TRP A 159 9.18 -14.62 0.04
CA TRP A 159 8.71 -13.49 -0.76
C TRP A 159 7.61 -13.91 -1.72
N TYR A 160 6.60 -13.05 -1.85
CA TYR A 160 5.45 -13.27 -2.71
C TYR A 160 5.11 -12.01 -3.47
N ILE A 161 4.41 -12.19 -4.58
CA ILE A 161 3.94 -11.10 -5.42
C ILE A 161 2.59 -10.61 -4.88
N LEU A 162 2.44 -9.29 -4.83
CA LEU A 162 1.23 -8.61 -4.42
C LEU A 162 0.96 -7.45 -5.38
N ASP A 163 -0.22 -7.46 -5.98
CA ASP A 163 -0.75 -6.40 -6.82
C ASP A 163 -2.12 -5.96 -6.28
N ALA A 164 -2.08 -4.86 -5.51
CA ALA A 164 -3.26 -4.30 -4.89
C ALA A 164 -4.27 -3.74 -5.90
N GLN A 165 -3.83 -3.32 -7.09
CA GLN A 165 -4.75 -2.83 -8.12
C GLN A 165 -5.52 -4.01 -8.73
N SER A 166 -4.79 -5.03 -9.18
CA SER A 166 -5.36 -6.15 -9.95
C SER A 166 -5.85 -7.32 -9.08
N ASN A 167 -5.91 -7.12 -7.76
CA ASN A 167 -6.32 -8.14 -6.78
C ASN A 167 -5.38 -9.36 -6.67
N GLY A 168 -4.11 -9.22 -7.05
CA GLY A 168 -3.12 -10.27 -6.87
C GLY A 168 -2.65 -10.29 -5.42
N PHE A 169 -2.96 -11.34 -4.67
CA PHE A 169 -2.58 -11.44 -3.26
C PHE A 169 -1.72 -12.67 -2.97
N LEU A 170 -0.48 -12.43 -2.57
CA LEU A 170 0.52 -13.45 -2.19
C LEU A 170 0.72 -14.56 -3.24
N LEU A 171 0.88 -14.14 -4.49
CA LEU A 171 1.09 -15.03 -5.63
C LEU A 171 2.55 -15.49 -5.72
N GLY A 172 2.73 -16.72 -6.19
CA GLY A 172 4.02 -17.25 -6.59
C GLY A 172 4.41 -16.83 -8.00
N THR A 173 5.68 -16.97 -8.35
CA THR A 173 6.20 -16.61 -9.67
C THR A 173 5.58 -17.43 -10.79
N ASN A 174 5.21 -18.70 -10.56
CA ASN A 174 4.55 -19.51 -11.58
C ASN A 174 3.21 -18.91 -11.98
N THR A 175 2.40 -18.49 -11.01
CA THR A 175 1.10 -17.85 -11.24
C THR A 175 1.29 -16.52 -11.95
N TRP A 176 2.21 -15.68 -11.46
CA TRP A 176 2.44 -14.34 -12.02
C TRP A 176 2.96 -14.38 -13.47
N ILE A 177 3.88 -15.29 -13.77
CA ILE A 177 4.45 -15.42 -15.12
C ILE A 177 3.44 -16.09 -16.05
N LYS A 178 2.85 -17.22 -15.66
CA LYS A 178 2.03 -18.03 -16.58
C LYS A 178 0.63 -17.46 -16.79
N GLN A 179 0.01 -16.92 -15.75
CA GLN A 179 -1.39 -16.45 -15.83
C GLN A 179 -1.47 -14.95 -16.15
N ALA A 180 -0.62 -14.13 -15.54
CA ALA A 180 -0.62 -12.69 -15.80
C ALA A 180 0.31 -12.26 -16.95
N GLY A 181 1.17 -13.16 -17.45
CA GLY A 181 2.14 -12.85 -18.51
C GLY A 181 3.22 -11.85 -18.06
N MET A 182 3.48 -11.75 -16.76
CA MET A 182 4.38 -10.74 -16.19
C MET A 182 5.83 -11.20 -16.19
N SER A 183 6.74 -10.25 -16.40
CA SER A 183 8.18 -10.45 -16.35
C SER A 183 8.86 -9.19 -15.80
N TRP A 184 9.96 -9.36 -15.05
CA TRP A 184 10.72 -8.27 -14.44
C TRP A 184 12.19 -8.66 -14.29
N ASP A 185 13.08 -7.69 -14.15
CA ASP A 185 14.48 -7.95 -13.78
C ASP A 185 14.54 -8.32 -12.29
N THR A 186 15.14 -9.47 -11.99
CA THR A 186 15.27 -9.98 -10.62
C THR A 186 16.54 -9.51 -9.93
N LYS A 187 17.49 -8.88 -10.65
CA LYS A 187 18.74 -8.39 -10.05
C LYS A 187 18.45 -7.33 -9.00
N GLY A 188 18.95 -7.53 -7.78
CA GLY A 188 18.72 -6.63 -6.65
C GLY A 188 17.32 -6.75 -6.00
N LEU A 189 16.48 -7.66 -6.51
CA LEU A 189 15.21 -8.03 -5.89
C LEU A 189 15.32 -9.39 -5.22
N PRO A 190 14.52 -9.63 -4.16
CA PRO A 190 14.48 -10.93 -3.52
C PRO A 190 13.86 -12.00 -4.45
N THR A 191 14.23 -13.25 -4.21
CA THR A 191 13.63 -14.38 -4.93
C THR A 191 12.26 -14.71 -4.35
N CYS A 192 11.21 -14.55 -5.17
CA CYS A 192 9.85 -14.95 -4.80
C CYS A 192 9.66 -16.47 -4.81
N SER A 193 8.74 -16.95 -3.97
CA SER A 193 8.23 -18.31 -3.99
C SER A 193 7.71 -18.67 -5.38
N LYS A 194 7.94 -19.92 -5.82
CA LYS A 194 7.39 -20.43 -7.08
C LYS A 194 5.87 -20.64 -7.01
N THR A 195 5.36 -20.99 -5.83
CA THR A 195 3.95 -21.30 -5.59
C THR A 195 3.30 -20.23 -4.72
N ASP A 196 1.98 -20.09 -4.89
CA ASP A 196 1.15 -19.17 -4.10
C ASP A 196 1.23 -19.50 -2.60
N TYR A 197 1.02 -18.48 -1.78
CA TYR A 197 0.97 -18.67 -0.33
C TYR A 197 -0.18 -19.61 0.04
N LYS A 198 0.12 -20.61 0.85
CA LYS A 198 -0.87 -21.50 1.47
C LYS A 198 -0.95 -21.12 2.94
N ARG A 199 -2.16 -20.78 3.39
CA ARG A 199 -2.42 -20.46 4.79
C ARG A 199 -2.44 -21.72 5.64
#